data_AF-A0A3A4VFT1-F1
#
_entry.id   AF-A0A3A4VFT1-F1
#
_cell.length_a   1.000
_cell.length_b   1.000
_cell.length_c   1.000
_cell.angle_alpha   90.00
_cell.angle_beta   90.00
_cell.angle_gamma   90.00
#
_symmetry.space_group_name_H-M   'P 1'
#
loop_
_entity.id
_entity.type
_entity.pdbx_description
1 polymer ?
#
loop_
_entity_poly.entity_id
_entity_poly.type
_entity_poly.pdbx_seq_one_letter_code
_entity_poly.pdbx_strand_id
1 'polypeptide(L)'
;MKTFSTRPVDFKRRQHVLDAEGQVLGRLATQAANLLQGKHKPVFARHLDTGDFVVIDINGVSFNGYRTCYYRTYLCGDKPTQFQKEVYKAAYDGLMAMQSVVREGITTKDVQTEWLKLGDFPGGWGREAKFPEPGRYYFGSGGHPIGTRSGDPGYTLLGAGEIFGNFPGGQIKKNYTFAVEVCCATWDGTKWMKDGVKIENCGFINKDGIWESFYRMPAKDIIVCGLPGEYYPTT
;
A
#
# COMPACT_ATOMS: atom_id res chain seq x y z
N MET A 1 -30.81 -34.53 0.07
CA MET A 1 -29.74 -33.52 0.15
C MET A 1 -30.09 -32.57 1.28
N LYS A 2 -29.20 -32.33 2.25
CA LYS A 2 -29.44 -31.31 3.31
C LYS A 2 -29.18 -29.92 2.73
N THR A 3 -30.04 -28.95 3.04
CA THR A 3 -29.83 -27.55 2.66
C THR A 3 -28.57 -27.02 3.34
N PHE A 4 -27.61 -26.53 2.55
CA PHE A 4 -26.42 -25.88 3.06
C PHE A 4 -26.75 -24.42 3.41
N SER A 5 -26.48 -24.02 4.65
CA SER A 5 -26.55 -22.63 5.09
C SER A 5 -25.15 -22.18 5.47
N THR A 6 -24.65 -21.13 4.81
CA THR A 6 -23.33 -20.57 5.10
C THR A 6 -23.28 -20.03 6.53
N ARG A 7 -22.20 -20.36 7.25
CA ARG A 7 -21.85 -19.81 8.55
C ARG A 7 -20.46 -19.17 8.48
N PRO A 8 -20.10 -18.27 9.42
CA PRO A 8 -18.78 -17.64 9.46
C PRO A 8 -17.60 -18.63 9.45
N VAL A 9 -17.77 -19.81 10.03
CA VAL A 9 -16.74 -20.86 10.07
C VAL A 9 -16.52 -21.56 8.73
N ASP A 10 -17.46 -21.42 7.78
CA ASP A 10 -17.44 -22.16 6.51
C ASP A 10 -16.56 -21.47 5.45
N PHE A 11 -16.00 -20.29 5.72
CA PHE A 11 -15.12 -19.59 4.79
C PHE A 11 -13.95 -18.87 5.48
N LYS A 12 -12.90 -18.63 4.69
CA LYS A 12 -11.77 -17.76 5.07
C LYS A 12 -11.68 -16.63 4.06
N ARG A 13 -11.41 -15.42 4.55
CA ARG A 13 -11.12 -14.26 3.71
C ARG A 13 -9.72 -14.38 3.11
N ARG A 14 -9.54 -13.84 1.92
CA ARG A 14 -8.29 -13.83 1.16
C ARG A 14 -8.04 -12.41 0.66
N GLN A 15 -6.81 -11.93 0.71
CA GLN A 15 -6.34 -10.81 -0.09
C GLN A 15 -6.10 -11.26 -1.53
N HIS A 16 -6.50 -10.40 -2.45
CA HIS A 16 -6.17 -10.42 -3.87
C HIS A 16 -5.46 -9.12 -4.21
N VAL A 17 -4.43 -9.22 -5.04
CA VAL A 17 -3.81 -8.06 -5.69
C VAL A 17 -4.34 -8.06 -7.12
N LEU A 18 -4.98 -6.97 -7.51
CA LEU A 18 -5.40 -6.75 -8.89
C LEU A 18 -4.43 -5.76 -9.51
N ASP A 19 -3.68 -6.21 -10.50
CA ASP A 19 -2.85 -5.37 -11.34
C ASP A 19 -3.73 -4.63 -12.36
N ALA A 20 -3.72 -3.31 -12.33
CA ALA A 20 -4.46 -2.48 -13.25
C ALA A 20 -3.75 -2.34 -14.61
N GLU A 21 -2.52 -2.84 -14.78
CA GLU A 21 -1.79 -2.70 -16.04
C GLU A 21 -2.57 -3.33 -17.22
N GLY A 22 -2.81 -2.51 -18.24
CA GLY A 22 -3.57 -2.91 -19.44
C GLY A 22 -5.05 -3.20 -19.19
N GLN A 23 -5.57 -3.01 -17.97
CA GLN A 23 -6.96 -3.30 -17.64
C GLN A 23 -7.90 -2.14 -18.00
N VAL A 24 -9.11 -2.48 -18.46
CA VAL A 24 -10.20 -1.50 -18.60
C VAL A 24 -10.77 -1.21 -17.21
N LEU A 25 -10.76 0.06 -16.79
CA LEU A 25 -11.19 0.50 -15.45
C LEU A 25 -12.52 -0.11 -15.00
N GLY A 26 -13.55 -0.11 -15.86
CA GLY A 26 -14.86 -0.67 -15.53
C GLY A 26 -14.84 -2.19 -15.28
N ARG A 27 -13.99 -2.93 -16.01
CA ARG A 27 -13.81 -4.38 -15.79
C ARG A 27 -13.06 -4.65 -14.49
N LEU A 28 -11.98 -3.92 -14.25
CA LEU A 28 -11.20 -3.99 -13.01
C LEU A 28 -12.07 -3.69 -11.79
N ALA A 29 -12.88 -2.62 -11.85
CA ALA A 29 -13.82 -2.25 -10.80
C ALA A 29 -14.88 -3.34 -10.56
N THR A 30 -15.40 -3.96 -11.62
CA THR A 30 -16.37 -5.07 -11.51
C THR A 30 -15.73 -6.30 -10.89
N GLN A 31 -14.50 -6.64 -11.28
CA GLN A 31 -13.75 -7.75 -10.71
C GLN A 31 -13.46 -7.52 -9.22
N ALA A 32 -12.97 -6.33 -8.87
CA ALA A 32 -12.78 -5.92 -7.49
C ALA A 32 -14.08 -6.05 -6.69
N ALA A 33 -15.20 -5.50 -7.21
CA ALA A 33 -16.50 -5.59 -6.55
C ALA A 33 -16.97 -7.04 -6.33
N ASN A 34 -16.78 -7.94 -7.30
CA ASN A 34 -17.14 -9.35 -7.15
C ASN A 34 -16.33 -10.05 -6.05
N LEU A 35 -15.03 -9.75 -5.96
CA LEU A 35 -14.15 -10.27 -4.90
C LEU A 35 -14.53 -9.70 -3.52
N LEU A 36 -14.73 -8.38 -3.44
CA LEU A 36 -15.14 -7.68 -2.23
C LEU A 36 -16.50 -8.16 -1.72
N GLN A 37 -17.42 -8.55 -2.61
CA GLN A 37 -18.74 -9.12 -2.25
C GLN A 37 -18.71 -10.62 -1.95
N GLY A 38 -17.62 -11.31 -2.28
CA GLY A 38 -17.50 -12.77 -2.12
C GLY A 38 -18.30 -13.58 -3.16
N LYS A 39 -18.84 -12.93 -4.20
CA LYS A 39 -19.67 -13.57 -5.25
C LYS A 39 -18.95 -14.65 -6.04
N HIS A 40 -17.62 -14.65 -6.03
CA HIS A 40 -16.78 -15.69 -6.61
C HIS A 40 -16.74 -16.97 -5.77
N LYS A 41 -17.21 -16.94 -4.51
CA LYS A 41 -17.19 -18.10 -3.62
C LYS A 41 -18.51 -18.87 -3.66
N PRO A 42 -18.47 -20.22 -3.68
CA PRO A 42 -19.68 -21.05 -3.58
C PRO A 42 -20.49 -20.84 -2.30
N VAL A 43 -19.84 -20.33 -1.25
CA VAL A 43 -20.46 -20.03 0.06
C VAL A 43 -21.12 -18.66 0.13
N PHE A 44 -21.16 -17.90 -0.99
CA PHE A 44 -21.76 -16.56 -1.01
C PHE A 44 -23.19 -16.58 -0.46
N ALA A 45 -23.44 -15.73 0.55
CA ALA A 45 -24.75 -15.55 1.14
C ALA A 45 -25.04 -14.05 1.24
N ARG A 46 -26.19 -13.60 0.72
CA ARG A 46 -26.52 -12.16 0.69
C ARG A 46 -26.57 -11.49 2.08
N HIS A 47 -26.82 -12.28 3.12
CA HIS A 47 -26.95 -11.82 4.50
C HIS A 47 -25.65 -11.92 5.31
N LEU A 48 -24.58 -12.47 4.73
CA LEU A 48 -23.32 -12.70 5.42
C LEU A 48 -22.17 -12.26 4.52
N ASP A 49 -21.29 -11.40 5.04
CA ASP A 49 -20.15 -10.97 4.25
C ASP A 49 -19.09 -12.07 4.15
N THR A 50 -19.05 -12.68 2.96
CA THR A 50 -18.05 -13.69 2.58
C THR A 50 -16.89 -13.10 1.78
N GLY A 51 -16.84 -11.78 1.66
CA GLY A 51 -15.93 -10.99 0.85
C GLY A 51 -14.45 -11.20 1.14
N ASP A 52 -13.65 -10.91 0.13
CA ASP A 52 -12.20 -10.92 0.18
C ASP A 52 -11.64 -9.49 0.22
N PHE A 53 -10.36 -9.33 0.57
CA PHE A 53 -9.67 -8.04 0.49
C PHE A 53 -9.14 -7.83 -0.92
N VAL A 54 -9.17 -6.59 -1.40
CA VAL A 54 -8.61 -6.23 -2.70
C VAL A 54 -7.64 -5.08 -2.51
N VAL A 55 -6.38 -5.31 -2.88
CA VAL A 55 -5.41 -4.25 -3.17
C VAL A 55 -5.43 -4.07 -4.68
N ILE A 56 -5.60 -2.84 -5.14
CA ILE A 56 -5.48 -2.51 -6.55
C ILE A 56 -4.14 -1.83 -6.73
N ASP A 57 -3.29 -2.45 -7.53
CA ASP A 57 -2.07 -1.84 -8.02
C ASP A 57 -2.42 -1.01 -9.25
N ILE A 58 -2.37 0.31 -9.11
CA ILE A 58 -2.52 1.20 -10.26
C ILE A 58 -1.14 1.42 -10.87
N ASN A 59 -0.63 0.38 -11.53
CA ASN A 59 0.56 0.44 -12.35
C ASN A 59 0.18 0.36 -13.83
N GLY A 60 1.03 0.91 -14.68
CA GLY A 60 0.83 0.85 -16.12
C GLY A 60 -0.35 1.68 -16.64
N VAL A 61 -1.12 2.36 -15.79
CA VAL A 61 -2.05 3.39 -16.25
C VAL A 61 -1.22 4.55 -16.79
N SER A 62 -1.48 4.90 -18.05
CA SER A 62 -0.82 6.02 -18.70
C SER A 62 -1.80 7.05 -19.19
N PHE A 63 -1.50 8.31 -18.92
CA PHE A 63 -2.17 9.44 -19.55
C PHE A 63 -1.12 10.27 -20.27
N ASN A 64 -1.31 10.50 -21.58
CA ASN A 64 -0.34 11.18 -22.45
C ASN A 64 1.09 10.60 -22.34
N GLY A 65 1.24 9.29 -22.12
CA GLY A 65 2.54 8.62 -22.02
C GLY A 65 3.21 8.67 -20.64
N TYR A 66 2.61 9.34 -19.65
CA TYR A 66 3.10 9.37 -18.26
C TYR A 66 2.49 8.24 -17.44
N ARG A 67 3.30 7.56 -16.64
CA ARG A 67 2.91 6.44 -15.77
C ARG A 67 2.60 6.91 -14.36
N THR A 68 1.74 6.13 -13.70
CA THR A 68 1.44 6.25 -12.28
C THR A 68 1.82 4.95 -11.56
N CYS A 69 2.19 5.06 -10.29
CA CYS A 69 2.27 3.94 -9.36
C CYS A 69 1.58 4.35 -8.05
N TYR A 70 0.62 3.55 -7.58
CA TYR A 70 -0.24 3.95 -6.48
C TYR A 70 -0.92 2.74 -5.86
N TYR A 71 -0.92 2.70 -4.53
CA TYR A 71 -1.55 1.63 -3.75
C TYR A 71 -2.41 2.20 -2.62
N ARG A 72 -3.55 1.54 -2.40
CA ARG A 72 -4.36 1.67 -1.18
C ARG A 72 -4.79 0.30 -0.71
N THR A 73 -4.97 0.20 0.60
CA THR A 73 -5.53 -0.98 1.25
C THR A 73 -7.01 -0.74 1.55
N TYR A 74 -7.87 -1.62 1.04
CA TYR A 74 -9.31 -1.59 1.28
C TYR A 74 -9.70 -2.75 2.21
N LEU A 75 -10.55 -2.45 3.19
CA LEU A 75 -11.22 -3.45 4.02
C LEU A 75 -12.72 -3.39 3.70
N CYS A 76 -13.34 -4.52 3.38
CA CYS A 76 -14.76 -4.56 3.03
C CYS A 76 -15.54 -5.53 3.92
N GLY A 77 -16.68 -5.05 4.43
CA GLY A 77 -17.68 -5.76 5.23
C GLY A 77 -17.18 -6.40 6.55
N ASP A 78 -16.18 -5.76 7.15
CA ASP A 78 -15.83 -5.93 8.56
C ASP A 78 -15.26 -4.61 9.11
N LYS A 79 -15.06 -4.54 10.43
CA LYS A 79 -14.37 -3.44 11.10
C LYS A 79 -12.89 -3.78 11.20
N PRO A 80 -11.97 -2.82 10.95
CA PRO A 80 -10.55 -3.13 11.05
C PRO A 80 -10.23 -3.47 12.49
N THR A 81 -9.52 -4.58 12.69
CA THR A 81 -9.05 -4.96 14.02
C THR A 81 -8.10 -3.88 14.54
N GLN A 82 -7.93 -3.80 15.86
CA GLN A 82 -7.00 -2.85 16.45
C GLN A 82 -5.59 -3.02 15.89
N PHE A 83 -5.16 -4.26 15.69
CA PHE A 83 -3.89 -4.59 15.04
C PHE A 83 -3.79 -4.03 13.60
N GLN A 84 -4.81 -4.23 12.76
CA GLN A 84 -4.82 -3.70 11.40
C GLN A 84 -4.73 -2.17 11.38
N LYS A 85 -5.45 -1.49 12.28
CA LYS A 85 -5.37 -0.03 12.43
C LYS A 85 -3.95 0.42 12.80
N GLU A 86 -3.32 -0.27 13.75
CA GLU A 86 -1.96 0.06 14.19
C GLU A 86 -0.92 -0.14 13.09
N VAL A 87 -1.00 -1.26 12.36
CA VAL A 87 -0.10 -1.54 11.22
C VAL A 87 -0.32 -0.53 10.11
N TYR A 88 -1.58 -0.21 9.77
CA TYR A 88 -1.88 0.79 8.75
C TYR A 88 -1.38 2.17 9.15
N LYS A 89 -1.62 2.57 10.41
CA LYS A 89 -1.15 3.84 10.93
C LYS A 89 0.38 3.92 10.86
N ALA A 90 1.08 2.85 11.23
CA ALA A 90 2.53 2.79 11.15
C ALA A 90 3.04 2.94 9.71
N ALA A 91 2.41 2.26 8.74
CA ALA A 91 2.74 2.41 7.32
C ALA A 91 2.47 3.83 6.80
N TYR A 92 1.34 4.43 7.20
CA TYR A 92 0.97 5.80 6.83
C TYR A 92 1.93 6.83 7.43
N ASP A 93 2.24 6.73 8.72
CA ASP A 93 3.17 7.63 9.40
C ASP A 93 4.57 7.52 8.76
N GLY A 94 5.02 6.30 8.45
CA GLY A 94 6.29 6.07 7.74
C GLY A 94 6.31 6.71 6.35
N LEU A 95 5.22 6.54 5.59
CA LEU A 95 5.07 7.14 4.26
C LEU A 95 5.12 8.68 4.34
N MET A 96 4.38 9.28 5.28
CA MET A 96 4.37 10.73 5.47
C MET A 96 5.72 11.26 5.95
N ALA A 97 6.39 10.54 6.85
CA ALA A 97 7.73 10.89 7.29
C ALA A 97 8.72 10.86 6.11
N MET A 98 8.66 9.87 5.23
CA MET A 98 9.56 9.79 4.08
C MET A 98 9.33 10.97 3.12
N GLN A 99 8.07 11.28 2.83
CA GLN A 99 7.69 12.45 2.02
C GLN A 99 8.18 13.77 2.63
N SER A 100 8.17 13.89 3.96
CA SER A 100 8.68 15.10 4.64
C SER A 100 10.20 15.30 4.52
N VAL A 101 10.94 14.22 4.26
CA VAL A 101 12.40 14.27 4.12
C VAL A 101 12.81 14.57 2.69
N VAL A 102 12.11 14.00 1.71
CA VAL A 102 12.41 14.11 0.28
C VAL A 102 12.39 15.59 -0.13
N ARG A 103 13.56 16.10 -0.53
CA ARG A 103 13.78 17.50 -0.92
C ARG A 103 14.97 17.65 -1.84
N GLU A 104 15.07 18.78 -2.52
CA GLU A 104 16.25 19.12 -3.32
C GLU A 104 17.52 19.17 -2.48
N GLY A 105 18.65 18.81 -3.10
CA GLY A 105 19.99 19.02 -2.55
C GLY A 105 20.53 17.85 -1.73
N ILE A 106 19.65 17.01 -1.17
CA ILE A 106 20.03 15.77 -0.48
C ILE A 106 20.13 14.60 -1.47
N THR A 107 20.88 13.56 -1.10
CA THR A 107 20.93 12.33 -1.90
C THR A 107 19.79 11.38 -1.55
N THR A 108 19.48 10.43 -2.44
CA THR A 108 18.52 9.36 -2.14
C THR A 108 18.93 8.48 -0.95
N LYS A 109 20.23 8.43 -0.62
CA LYS A 109 20.76 7.78 0.59
C LYS A 109 20.56 8.63 1.84
N ASP A 110 20.71 9.95 1.72
CA ASP A 110 20.43 10.88 2.82
C ASP A 110 18.94 10.85 3.20
N VAL A 111 18.04 10.68 2.21
CA VAL A 111 16.60 10.51 2.49
C VAL A 111 16.37 9.38 3.49
N GLN A 112 16.94 8.21 3.25
CA GLN A 112 16.84 7.08 4.17
C GLN A 112 17.40 7.43 5.55
N THR A 113 18.59 8.01 5.58
CA THR A 113 19.29 8.35 6.82
C THR A 113 18.50 9.33 7.69
N GLU A 114 17.91 10.36 7.09
CA GLU A 114 17.08 11.34 7.79
C GLU A 114 15.70 10.75 8.16
N TRP A 115 15.10 9.95 7.28
CA TRP A 115 13.82 9.28 7.54
C TRP A 115 13.87 8.39 8.78
N LEU A 116 14.97 7.64 8.94
CA LEU A 116 15.24 6.80 10.11
C LEU A 116 15.36 7.60 11.43
N LYS A 117 15.52 8.93 11.39
CA LYS A 117 15.55 9.77 12.60
C LYS A 117 14.16 10.19 13.06
N LEU A 118 13.19 10.24 12.16
CA LEU A 118 11.87 10.83 12.40
C LEU A 118 10.90 9.93 13.19
N GLY A 119 11.24 8.66 13.38
CA GLY A 119 10.41 7.75 14.15
C GLY A 119 10.85 6.31 14.01
N ASP A 120 10.25 5.46 14.85
CA ASP A 120 10.35 4.02 14.72
C ASP A 120 9.24 3.52 13.80
N PHE A 121 9.36 3.89 12.52
CA PHE A 121 8.47 3.39 11.49
C PHE A 121 8.96 2.00 11.12
N PRO A 122 8.08 0.99 11.07
CA PRO A 122 8.56 -0.36 10.91
C PRO A 122 9.07 -0.55 9.47
N GLY A 123 10.17 -1.28 9.33
CA GLY A 123 10.95 -1.27 8.08
C GLY A 123 11.87 -0.04 8.02
N GLY A 124 12.60 0.23 9.09
CA GLY A 124 13.76 1.12 9.09
C GLY A 124 15.03 0.31 9.37
N TRP A 125 16.01 0.30 8.46
CA TRP A 125 17.25 -0.46 8.64
C TRP A 125 17.98 0.02 9.91
N GLY A 126 18.19 -0.90 10.87
CA GLY A 126 18.83 -0.63 12.16
C GLY A 126 17.89 -0.46 13.36
N ARG A 127 16.55 -0.56 13.18
CA ARG A 127 15.58 -0.58 14.29
C ARG A 127 14.81 -1.89 14.35
N GLU A 128 14.66 -2.42 15.57
CA GLU A 128 13.81 -3.58 15.84
C GLU A 128 12.35 -3.12 15.75
N ALA A 129 11.57 -3.71 14.82
CA ALA A 129 10.18 -3.32 14.66
C ALA A 129 9.42 -3.52 15.97
N LYS A 130 8.72 -2.49 16.44
CA LYS A 130 7.88 -2.54 17.65
C LYS A 130 6.73 -3.57 17.58
N PHE A 131 6.45 -4.13 16.40
CA PHE A 131 5.37 -5.10 16.20
C PHE A 131 5.84 -6.54 16.46
N PRO A 132 5.06 -7.34 17.20
CA PRO A 132 5.61 -8.17 18.28
C PRO A 132 6.22 -9.53 17.88
N GLU A 133 6.21 -9.92 16.61
CA GLU A 133 6.68 -11.26 16.19
C GLU A 133 7.70 -11.15 15.05
N PRO A 134 9.01 -11.08 15.37
CA PRO A 134 10.08 -11.18 14.38
C PRO A 134 9.93 -12.41 13.48
N GLY A 135 10.06 -12.25 12.16
CA GLY A 135 9.88 -13.32 11.18
C GLY A 135 8.43 -13.56 10.74
N ARG A 136 7.45 -13.03 11.48
CA ARG A 136 6.04 -13.04 11.10
C ARG A 136 5.62 -11.79 10.33
N TYR A 137 6.18 -10.62 10.62
CA TYR A 137 5.82 -9.37 9.93
C TYR A 137 7.02 -8.84 9.14
N TYR A 138 6.82 -8.62 7.84
CA TYR A 138 7.76 -7.98 6.94
C TYR A 138 7.30 -6.56 6.68
N PHE A 139 8.21 -5.61 6.82
CA PHE A 139 7.98 -4.23 6.41
C PHE A 139 8.95 -3.88 5.30
N GLY A 140 8.39 -3.48 4.17
CA GLY A 140 9.13 -2.94 3.04
C GLY A 140 8.85 -1.45 2.95
N SER A 141 9.89 -0.66 2.71
CA SER A 141 9.74 0.75 2.40
C SER A 141 10.71 1.12 1.30
N GLY A 142 10.41 2.16 0.54
CA GLY A 142 11.31 2.63 -0.50
C GLY A 142 10.63 3.59 -1.45
N GLY A 143 11.33 3.90 -2.54
CA GLY A 143 10.73 4.65 -3.62
C GLY A 143 11.55 4.58 -4.90
N HIS A 144 10.91 4.75 -6.03
CA HIS A 144 11.56 4.66 -7.34
C HIS A 144 11.20 5.85 -8.21
N PRO A 145 12.03 6.21 -9.21
CA PRO A 145 11.65 7.21 -10.19
C PRO A 145 10.36 6.80 -10.92
N ILE A 146 9.51 7.79 -11.22
CA ILE A 146 8.26 7.59 -11.97
C ILE A 146 8.15 8.68 -13.04
N GLY A 147 7.82 8.31 -14.28
CA GLY A 147 7.68 9.30 -15.35
C GLY A 147 7.07 8.66 -16.58
N THR A 148 7.89 8.26 -17.54
CA THR A 148 7.41 7.51 -18.73
C THR A 148 7.35 6.00 -18.50
N ARG A 149 8.03 5.52 -17.45
CA ARG A 149 8.02 4.14 -16.96
C ARG A 149 7.88 4.12 -15.44
N SER A 150 7.33 3.02 -14.92
CA SER A 150 7.48 2.69 -13.50
C SER A 150 8.90 2.20 -13.28
N GLY A 151 9.68 2.93 -12.48
CA GLY A 151 11.13 2.75 -12.41
C GLY A 151 11.85 3.34 -13.62
N ASP A 152 11.61 4.62 -13.92
CA ASP A 152 12.41 5.34 -14.92
C ASP A 152 13.92 5.26 -14.58
N PRO A 153 14.82 5.31 -15.57
CA PRO A 153 16.26 5.34 -15.31
C PRO A 153 16.60 6.49 -14.36
N GLY A 154 17.08 6.17 -13.15
CA GLY A 154 17.32 7.18 -12.13
C GLY A 154 17.65 6.58 -10.77
N TYR A 155 17.76 7.46 -9.79
CA TYR A 155 18.14 7.08 -8.43
C TYR A 155 16.93 6.62 -7.63
N THR A 156 17.00 5.42 -7.09
CA THR A 156 16.01 4.85 -6.18
C THR A 156 16.16 5.46 -4.80
N LEU A 157 15.04 5.78 -4.15
CA LEU A 157 14.97 6.09 -2.73
C LEU A 157 15.12 4.78 -1.96
N LEU A 158 16.22 4.66 -1.24
CA LEU A 158 16.45 3.50 -0.40
C LEU A 158 15.43 3.51 0.75
N GLY A 159 14.64 2.46 0.89
CA GLY A 159 13.96 2.19 2.16
C GLY A 159 14.48 0.89 2.78
N ALA A 160 13.74 0.25 3.68
CA ALA A 160 14.21 -0.98 4.31
C ALA A 160 13.86 -2.23 3.53
N GLY A 161 14.83 -3.15 3.53
CA GLY A 161 14.80 -4.41 2.79
C GLY A 161 15.56 -4.27 1.48
N GLU A 162 16.84 -4.66 1.47
CA GLU A 162 17.67 -4.79 0.27
C GLU A 162 17.16 -5.93 -0.65
N ILE A 163 15.93 -5.84 -1.17
CA ILE A 163 15.48 -6.79 -2.21
C ILE A 163 16.09 -6.42 -3.57
N PHE A 164 16.54 -5.16 -3.74
CA PHE A 164 16.96 -4.65 -5.04
C PHE A 164 18.47 -4.30 -5.15
N GLY A 165 19.27 -4.51 -4.11
CA GLY A 165 20.73 -4.33 -4.15
C GLY A 165 21.25 -2.92 -3.82
N ASN A 166 22.56 -2.74 -3.98
CA ASN A 166 23.28 -1.51 -3.62
C ASN A 166 23.14 -0.46 -4.73
N PHE A 167 22.03 0.28 -4.77
CA PHE A 167 21.87 1.34 -5.76
C PHE A 167 22.76 2.53 -5.46
N PRO A 168 23.46 3.09 -6.47
CA PRO A 168 24.20 4.32 -6.28
C PRO A 168 23.23 5.43 -5.84
N GLY A 169 23.51 6.05 -4.70
CA GLY A 169 22.78 7.23 -4.28
C GLY A 169 23.02 8.39 -5.24
N GLY A 170 22.00 9.19 -5.50
CA GLY A 170 22.16 10.38 -6.33
C GLY A 170 21.42 11.58 -5.79
N GLN A 171 21.86 12.77 -6.20
CA GLN A 171 21.32 14.03 -5.69
C GLN A 171 19.94 14.31 -6.26
N ILE A 172 18.99 14.60 -5.38
CA ILE A 172 17.63 14.99 -5.71
C ILE A 172 17.61 16.44 -6.19
N LYS A 173 16.90 16.70 -7.29
CA LYS A 173 16.77 18.03 -7.91
C LYS A 173 15.30 18.39 -8.11
N LYS A 174 15.02 19.68 -8.33
CA LYS A 174 13.68 20.14 -8.72
C LYS A 174 13.17 19.39 -9.95
N ASN A 175 11.85 19.22 -10.00
CA ASN A 175 11.10 18.48 -11.02
C ASN A 175 11.38 16.98 -11.09
N TYR A 176 12.23 16.42 -10.22
CA TYR A 176 12.33 14.97 -10.10
C TYR A 176 11.03 14.42 -9.55
N THR A 177 10.65 13.24 -10.03
CA THR A 177 9.39 12.57 -9.74
C THR A 177 9.67 11.19 -9.18
N PHE A 178 9.02 10.85 -8.07
CA PHE A 178 9.18 9.55 -7.43
C PHE A 178 7.82 8.96 -7.05
N ALA A 179 7.78 7.64 -7.00
CA ALA A 179 6.87 6.88 -6.17
C ALA A 179 7.53 6.62 -4.82
N VAL A 180 6.78 6.76 -3.72
CA VAL A 180 7.23 6.46 -2.36
C VAL A 180 6.23 5.51 -1.71
N GLU A 181 6.72 4.36 -1.25
CA GLU A 181 5.92 3.25 -0.75
C GLU A 181 6.32 2.82 0.66
N VAL A 182 5.32 2.41 1.43
CA VAL A 182 5.49 1.65 2.67
C VAL A 182 4.49 0.50 2.68
N CYS A 183 4.98 -0.70 2.96
CA CYS A 183 4.18 -1.89 3.11
C CYS A 183 4.51 -2.60 4.42
N CYS A 184 3.50 -3.28 4.95
CA CYS A 184 3.61 -4.30 5.96
C CYS A 184 2.92 -5.53 5.41
N ALA A 185 3.58 -6.66 5.36
CA ALA A 185 2.95 -7.93 5.00
C ALA A 185 3.38 -8.98 6.01
N THR A 186 2.46 -9.83 6.44
CA THR A 186 2.81 -10.94 7.31
C THR A 186 3.41 -12.06 6.44
N TRP A 187 4.43 -12.77 6.91
CA TRP A 187 5.03 -13.97 6.33
C TRP A 187 4.87 -15.11 7.34
N ASP A 188 4.23 -16.22 6.96
CA ASP A 188 4.05 -17.36 7.89
C ASP A 188 5.20 -18.37 7.87
N GLY A 189 6.32 -18.04 7.21
CA GLY A 189 7.42 -18.95 6.93
C GLY A 189 7.31 -19.64 5.56
N THR A 190 6.12 -19.68 4.94
CA THR A 190 5.89 -20.38 3.66
C THR A 190 5.22 -19.51 2.60
N LYS A 191 4.41 -18.52 2.99
CA LYS A 191 3.72 -17.60 2.09
C LYS A 191 3.47 -16.24 2.74
N TRP A 192 3.25 -15.25 1.89
CA TRP A 192 2.71 -13.97 2.29
C TRP A 192 1.26 -14.15 2.76
N MET A 193 1.02 -13.70 3.97
CA MET A 193 -0.26 -13.71 4.64
C MET A 193 -1.08 -12.48 4.22
N LYS A 194 -2.39 -12.58 4.45
CA LYS A 194 -3.42 -11.82 3.74
C LYS A 194 -4.00 -10.68 4.57
N ASP A 195 -3.18 -10.15 5.44
CA ASP A 195 -3.41 -9.15 6.48
C ASP A 195 -2.46 -7.96 6.32
N GLY A 196 -1.73 -7.91 5.20
CA GLY A 196 -0.78 -6.85 4.90
C GLY A 196 -1.44 -5.55 4.44
N VAL A 197 -0.73 -4.45 4.67
CA VAL A 197 -1.06 -3.12 4.21
C VAL A 197 0.02 -2.69 3.21
N LYS A 198 -0.38 -2.06 2.11
CA LYS A 198 0.53 -1.28 1.25
C LYS A 198 -0.08 0.09 0.98
N ILE A 199 0.72 1.14 1.14
CA ILE A 199 0.36 2.52 0.83
C ILE A 199 1.50 3.13 0.03
N GLU A 200 1.15 3.80 -1.06
CA GLU A 200 2.10 4.46 -1.92
C GLU A 200 1.54 5.76 -2.47
N ASN A 201 2.39 6.77 -2.57
CA ASN A 201 2.09 8.00 -3.29
C ASN A 201 3.17 8.29 -4.32
N CYS A 202 2.77 8.80 -5.47
CA CYS A 202 3.67 9.47 -6.40
C CYS A 202 3.65 10.97 -6.15
N GLY A 203 4.78 11.61 -6.38
CA GLY A 203 4.94 13.05 -6.23
C GLY A 203 6.17 13.57 -6.94
N PHE A 204 6.43 14.85 -6.77
CA PHE A 204 7.53 15.56 -7.41
C PHE A 204 8.18 16.56 -6.48
N ILE A 205 9.41 16.95 -6.79
CA ILE A 205 10.10 18.07 -6.14
C ILE A 205 9.65 19.36 -6.80
N ASN A 206 8.89 20.17 -6.09
CA ASN A 206 8.35 21.41 -6.63
C ASN A 206 9.42 22.50 -6.81
N LYS A 207 9.01 23.67 -7.29
CA LYS A 207 9.89 24.83 -7.55
C LYS A 207 10.64 25.33 -6.31
N ASP A 208 10.12 25.05 -5.12
CA ASP A 208 10.69 25.45 -3.83
C ASP A 208 11.62 24.36 -3.26
N GLY A 209 11.82 23.26 -4.01
CA GLY A 209 12.69 22.16 -3.62
C GLY A 209 12.05 21.18 -2.65
N ILE A 210 10.72 21.20 -2.48
CA ILE A 210 9.98 20.39 -1.50
C ILE A 210 9.12 19.34 -2.22
N TRP A 211 8.97 18.16 -1.63
CA TRP A 211 8.05 17.13 -2.12
C TRP A 211 6.59 17.59 -2.15
N GLU A 212 5.89 17.28 -3.25
CA GLU A 212 4.45 17.45 -3.40
C GLU A 212 3.84 16.19 -4.04
N SER A 213 2.81 15.62 -3.39
CA SER A 213 2.09 14.44 -3.89
C SER A 213 1.18 14.80 -5.08
N PHE A 214 1.15 13.96 -6.12
CA PHE A 214 0.19 14.09 -7.22
C PHE A 214 -1.24 13.80 -6.78
N TYR A 215 -1.39 12.94 -5.77
CA TYR A 215 -2.68 12.37 -5.40
C TYR A 215 -3.29 13.07 -4.19
N ARG A 216 -4.60 13.29 -4.26
CA ARG A 216 -5.44 13.80 -3.16
C ARG A 216 -6.37 12.74 -2.56
N MET A 217 -6.23 11.49 -2.98
CA MET A 217 -7.03 10.38 -2.48
C MET A 217 -6.81 10.18 -0.97
N PRO A 218 -7.87 9.98 -0.18
CA PRO A 218 -7.76 9.68 1.24
C PRO A 218 -6.79 8.51 1.50
N ALA A 219 -5.94 8.67 2.50
CA ALA A 219 -4.92 7.69 2.85
C ALA A 219 -4.69 7.54 4.36
N LYS A 220 -5.27 8.42 5.18
CA LYS A 220 -5.01 8.48 6.63
C LYS A 220 -5.48 7.24 7.38
N ASP A 221 -6.58 6.67 6.93
CA ASP A 221 -7.22 5.51 7.53
C ASP A 221 -7.42 4.43 6.47
N ILE A 222 -7.51 3.17 6.93
CA ILE A 222 -7.92 2.04 6.09
C ILE A 222 -9.25 2.43 5.44
N ILE A 223 -9.35 2.31 4.12
CA ILE A 223 -10.60 2.58 3.43
C ILE A 223 -11.54 1.42 3.73
N VAL A 224 -12.54 1.67 4.58
CA VAL A 224 -13.54 0.68 4.96
C VAL A 224 -14.78 0.84 4.08
N CYS A 225 -15.08 -0.20 3.31
CA CYS A 225 -16.36 -0.35 2.63
C CYS A 225 -17.33 -1.05 3.59
N GLY A 226 -18.18 -0.27 4.25
CA GLY A 226 -19.09 -0.75 5.30
C GLY A 226 -20.18 -1.70 4.84
N LEU A 227 -20.82 -2.34 5.82
CA LEU A 227 -22.03 -3.11 5.60
C LEU A 227 -23.18 -2.17 5.17
N PRO A 228 -24.07 -2.60 4.26
CA PRO A 228 -25.29 -1.84 3.95
C PRO A 228 -26.07 -1.53 5.24
N GLY A 229 -26.26 -0.25 5.55
CA GLY A 229 -27.00 0.20 6.74
C GLY A 229 -26.14 0.67 7.92
N GLU A 230 -24.82 0.47 7.91
CA GLU A 230 -23.90 1.14 8.83
C GLU A 230 -23.29 2.38 8.13
N TYR A 231 -23.77 3.58 8.47
CA TYR A 231 -23.09 4.83 8.11
C TYR A 231 -21.96 5.06 9.12
N TYR A 232 -20.71 4.98 8.67
CA TYR A 232 -19.58 5.38 9.52
C TYR A 232 -19.56 6.90 9.65
N PRO A 233 -19.54 7.45 10.88
CA PRO A 233 -19.39 8.89 11.06
C PRO A 233 -18.02 9.29 10.52
N THR A 234 -18.00 10.26 9.62
CA THR A 234 -16.79 10.96 9.20
C THR A 234 -16.32 11.80 10.38
N THR A 235 -15.32 11.32 11.12
CA THR A 235 -14.57 12.14 12.09
C THR A 235 -13.10 12.11 11.74
#